data_AF-A0A940B7D6-F1
#
_entry.id   AF-A0A940B7D6-F1
#
_cell.length_a   1.000
_cell.length_b   1.000
_cell.length_c   1.000
_cell.angle_alpha   90.00
_cell.angle_beta   90.00
_cell.angle_gamma   90.00
#
_symmetry.space_group_name_H-M   'P 1'
#
loop_
_entity.id
_entity.type
_entity.pdbx_description
1 polymer ?
#
loop_
_entity_poly.entity_id
_entity_poly.type
_entity_poly.pdbx_seq_one_letter_code
_entity_poly.pdbx_strand_id
1 'polypeptide(L)'
;MKITSFFADNPVFKKMALILAVVLQLSVIAAMFIRANAIKNDAIRNNSIIRLSCTAYDPFDPFKGRYVRLSIKRDELEAAGRRLGLDLSGLAKTSCDYYMQENYAREVDKINWQDFNNLKPVLELYVDQKGRAIQKALMVHTGSQEIPIEDYIRERL
;
A
#
# COMPACT_ATOMS: atom_id res chain seq x y z
N MET A 1 -1.66 -46.32 -17.86
CA MET A 1 -1.90 -45.05 -17.13
C MET A 1 -1.93 -43.91 -18.14
N LYS A 2 -3.12 -43.58 -18.69
CA LYS A 2 -3.33 -42.64 -19.82
C LYS A 2 -4.63 -41.81 -19.65
N ILE A 3 -5.06 -41.59 -18.40
CA ILE A 3 -6.33 -40.89 -18.12
C ILE A 3 -6.13 -39.36 -18.12
N THR A 4 -4.92 -38.89 -17.78
CA THR A 4 -4.59 -37.46 -17.75
C THR A 4 -4.50 -36.81 -19.13
N SER A 5 -4.15 -37.57 -20.18
CA SER A 5 -4.06 -37.03 -21.55
C SER A 5 -5.40 -36.89 -22.26
N PHE A 6 -6.47 -37.57 -21.80
CA PHE A 6 -7.77 -37.54 -22.48
C PHE A 6 -8.61 -36.31 -22.10
N PHE A 7 -8.49 -35.82 -20.86
CA PHE A 7 -9.16 -34.60 -20.41
C PHE A 7 -8.45 -33.32 -20.89
N ALA A 8 -7.13 -33.40 -21.11
CA ALA A 8 -6.31 -32.26 -21.51
C ALA A 8 -6.61 -31.74 -22.92
N ASP A 9 -7.24 -32.51 -23.81
CA ASP A 9 -7.55 -32.09 -25.18
C ASP A 9 -9.03 -31.81 -25.46
N ASN A 10 -9.91 -31.97 -24.45
CA ASN A 10 -11.32 -31.63 -24.61
C ASN A 10 -11.52 -30.10 -24.55
N PRO A 11 -12.00 -29.44 -25.63
CA PRO A 11 -12.15 -27.99 -25.68
C PRO A 11 -13.18 -27.45 -24.67
N VAL A 12 -14.17 -28.26 -24.27
CA VAL A 12 -15.15 -27.89 -23.25
C VAL A 12 -14.49 -27.86 -21.87
N PHE A 13 -13.66 -28.87 -21.55
CA PHE A 13 -12.91 -28.91 -20.30
C PHE A 13 -11.94 -27.72 -20.17
N LYS A 14 -11.22 -27.37 -21.25
CA LYS A 14 -10.34 -26.18 -21.29
C LYS A 14 -11.11 -24.88 -21.00
N LYS A 15 -12.30 -24.70 -21.58
CA LYS A 15 -13.15 -23.53 -21.34
C LYS A 15 -13.65 -23.46 -19.90
N MET A 16 -14.11 -24.58 -19.33
CA MET A 16 -14.56 -24.64 -17.94
C MET A 16 -13.43 -24.36 -16.95
N ALA A 17 -12.24 -24.93 -17.19
CA ALA A 17 -11.06 -24.67 -16.37
C ALA A 17 -10.64 -23.19 -16.43
N LEU A 18 -10.69 -22.56 -17.62
CA LEU A 18 -10.40 -21.13 -17.77
C LEU A 18 -11.38 -20.26 -16.98
N ILE A 19 -12.69 -20.53 -17.10
CA ILE A 19 -13.72 -19.78 -16.37
C ILE A 19 -13.50 -19.93 -14.86
N LEU A 20 -13.24 -21.16 -14.38
CA LEU A 20 -12.96 -21.41 -12.97
C LEU A 20 -11.72 -20.64 -12.48
N ALA A 21 -10.65 -20.62 -13.28
CA ALA A 21 -9.43 -19.88 -12.95
C ALA A 21 -9.70 -18.36 -12.84
N VAL A 22 -10.48 -17.80 -13.77
CA VAL A 22 -10.87 -16.37 -13.73
C VAL A 22 -11.71 -16.07 -12.49
N VAL A 23 -12.72 -16.91 -12.19
CA VAL A 23 -13.57 -16.73 -11.00
C VAL A 23 -12.73 -16.79 -9.72
N LEU A 24 -11.78 -17.72 -9.64
CA LEU A 24 -10.89 -17.85 -8.49
C LEU A 24 -10.03 -16.60 -8.32
N GLN A 25 -9.43 -16.08 -9.39
CA GLN A 25 -8.63 -14.84 -9.34
C GLN A 25 -9.47 -13.64 -8.87
N LEU A 26 -10.69 -13.47 -9.40
CA LEU A 26 -11.59 -12.40 -8.98
C LEU A 26 -12.01 -12.55 -7.51
N SER A 27 -12.19 -13.78 -7.01
CA SER A 27 -12.52 -14.02 -5.60
C SER A 27 -11.41 -13.58 -4.63
N VAL A 28 -10.14 -13.75 -5.03
CA VAL A 28 -8.99 -13.31 -4.22
C VAL A 28 -8.99 -11.78 -4.10
N ILE A 29 -9.19 -11.09 -5.22
CA ILE A 29 -9.28 -9.62 -5.25
C ILE A 29 -10.45 -9.14 -4.37
N ALA A 30 -11.63 -9.75 -4.53
CA ALA A 30 -12.80 -9.42 -3.70
C ALA A 30 -12.52 -9.63 -2.20
N ALA A 31 -11.89 -10.75 -1.83
CA ALA A 31 -11.52 -11.03 -0.44
C ALA A 31 -10.52 -10.00 0.12
N MET A 32 -9.58 -9.51 -0.69
CA MET A 32 -8.66 -8.43 -0.29
C MET A 32 -9.41 -7.13 -0.01
N PHE A 33 -10.35 -6.72 -0.87
CA PHE A 33 -11.15 -5.51 -0.66
C PHE A 33 -12.03 -5.61 0.59
N ILE A 34 -12.67 -6.77 0.81
CA ILE A 34 -13.49 -7.00 2.01
C ILE A 34 -12.62 -6.87 3.28
N ARG A 35 -11.42 -7.47 3.28
CA ARG A 35 -10.49 -7.37 4.41
C ARG A 35 -9.99 -5.94 4.63
N ALA A 36 -9.63 -5.22 3.58
CA ALA A 36 -9.20 -3.84 3.68
C ALA A 36 -10.33 -2.95 4.25
N ASN A 37 -11.56 -3.15 3.79
CA ASN A 37 -12.71 -2.40 4.31
C ASN A 37 -13.01 -2.72 5.77
N ALA A 38 -12.85 -3.99 6.19
CA ALA A 38 -12.97 -4.37 7.59
C ALA A 38 -11.92 -3.66 8.46
N ILE A 39 -10.64 -3.65 8.04
CA ILE A 39 -9.56 -2.93 8.75
C ILE A 39 -9.87 -1.44 8.84
N LYS A 40 -10.31 -0.82 7.73
CA LYS A 40 -10.71 0.60 7.70
C LYS A 40 -11.83 0.90 8.70
N ASN A 41 -12.91 0.12 8.66
CA ASN A 41 -14.08 0.36 9.51
C ASN A 41 -13.76 0.14 10.99
N ASP A 42 -12.96 -0.87 11.31
CA ASP A 42 -12.49 -1.10 12.67
C ASP A 42 -11.59 0.04 13.15
N ALA A 43 -10.71 0.54 12.28
CA ALA A 43 -9.83 1.65 12.63
C ALA A 43 -10.60 2.96 12.87
N ILE A 44 -11.62 3.25 12.07
CA ILE A 44 -12.49 4.42 12.24
C ILE A 44 -13.29 4.30 13.54
N ARG A 45 -13.91 3.14 13.78
CA ARG A 45 -14.74 2.88 14.97
C ARG A 45 -13.95 2.99 16.27
N ASN A 46 -12.70 2.54 16.27
CA ASN A 46 -11.83 2.53 17.46
C ASN A 46 -10.89 3.74 17.54
N ASN A 47 -10.99 4.70 16.62
CA ASN A 47 -10.07 5.84 16.52
C ASN A 47 -8.58 5.43 16.50
N SER A 48 -8.26 4.31 15.85
CA SER A 48 -6.92 3.72 15.74
C SER A 48 -6.24 4.06 14.42
N ILE A 49 -6.48 5.28 13.94
CA ILE A 49 -5.71 5.87 12.84
C ILE A 49 -4.40 6.39 13.43
N ILE A 50 -3.28 6.01 12.82
CA ILE A 50 -1.94 6.45 13.25
C ILE A 50 -1.27 7.24 12.12
N ARG A 51 -0.43 8.19 12.53
CA ARG A 51 0.37 9.02 11.63
C ARG A 51 1.82 8.82 12.00
N LEU A 52 2.64 8.50 11.02
CA LEU A 52 4.04 8.16 11.20
C LEU A 52 4.88 9.06 10.29
N SER A 53 5.75 9.85 10.89
CA SER A 53 6.74 10.61 10.14
C SER A 53 7.73 9.63 9.51
N CYS A 54 8.00 9.83 8.24
CA CYS A 54 8.92 8.99 7.49
C CYS A 54 9.86 9.84 6.65
N THR A 55 10.92 9.23 6.15
CA THR A 55 11.75 9.81 5.09
C THR A 55 11.41 9.14 3.78
N ALA A 56 11.19 9.93 2.74
CA ALA A 56 11.00 9.44 1.37
C ALA A 56 12.37 9.17 0.74
N TYR A 57 12.44 8.08 0.00
CA TYR A 57 13.50 7.78 -0.93
C TYR A 57 12.84 7.46 -2.27
N ASP A 58 13.43 7.91 -3.38
CA ASP A 58 13.00 7.54 -4.74
C ASP A 58 13.72 6.25 -5.20
N PRO A 59 13.13 5.06 -5.02
CA PRO A 59 13.61 3.85 -5.65
C PRO A 59 13.09 3.77 -7.08
N PHE A 60 13.99 3.49 -8.01
CA PHE A 60 13.63 3.00 -9.33
C PHE A 60 13.74 1.47 -9.37
N ASP A 61 12.64 0.78 -9.71
CA ASP A 61 12.62 -0.67 -9.97
C ASP A 61 11.91 -0.95 -11.31
N PRO A 62 12.61 -1.50 -12.32
CA PRO A 62 12.04 -1.71 -13.66
C PRO A 62 10.95 -2.78 -13.71
N PHE A 63 10.81 -3.63 -12.68
CA PHE A 63 9.82 -4.71 -12.63
C PHE A 63 8.64 -4.39 -11.72
N LYS A 64 8.82 -3.53 -10.72
CA LYS A 64 7.76 -3.13 -9.76
C LYS A 64 7.10 -1.80 -10.09
N GLY A 65 7.66 -1.05 -11.03
CA GLY A 65 7.26 0.33 -11.29
C GLY A 65 7.80 1.29 -10.22
N ARG A 66 7.35 2.54 -10.28
CA ARG A 66 7.72 3.59 -9.30
C ARG A 66 6.91 3.44 -8.03
N TYR A 67 7.60 3.33 -6.91
CA TYR A 67 7.03 3.40 -5.57
C TYR A 67 7.90 4.34 -4.74
N VAL A 68 7.34 4.93 -3.69
CA VAL A 68 8.11 5.75 -2.74
C VAL A 68 8.55 4.85 -1.62
N ARG A 69 9.86 4.68 -1.41
CA ARG A 69 10.35 3.94 -0.25
C ARG A 69 10.33 4.86 0.96
N LEU A 70 9.71 4.40 2.02
CA LEU A 70 9.51 5.07 3.28
C LEU A 70 10.36 4.40 4.36
N SER A 71 11.20 5.18 5.03
CA SER A 71 11.83 4.75 6.28
C SER A 71 11.04 5.32 7.45
N ILE A 72 10.32 4.44 8.14
CA ILE A 72 9.52 4.75 9.32
C ILE A 72 10.43 4.78 10.55
N LYS A 73 10.33 5.82 11.37
CA LYS A 73 11.04 5.89 12.65
C LYS A 73 10.43 4.89 13.64
N ARG A 74 11.26 3.99 14.17
CA ARG A 74 10.82 2.95 15.14
C ARG A 74 10.19 3.57 16.39
N ASP A 75 10.75 4.66 16.88
CA ASP A 75 10.27 5.33 18.10
C ASP A 75 8.81 5.80 17.97
N GLU A 76 8.43 6.34 16.80
CA GLU A 76 7.06 6.77 16.53
C GLU A 76 6.10 5.58 16.42
N LEU A 77 6.57 4.47 15.86
CA LEU A 77 5.81 3.23 15.75
C LEU A 77 5.57 2.60 17.13
N GLU A 78 6.59 2.56 17.99
CA GLU A 78 6.50 2.08 19.37
C GLU A 78 5.61 2.98 20.23
N ALA A 79 5.70 4.31 20.06
CA ALA A 79 4.81 5.24 20.71
C ALA A 79 3.34 5.02 20.28
N ALA A 80 3.09 4.82 18.98
CA ALA A 80 1.77 4.51 18.46
C ALA A 80 1.24 3.16 18.99
N GLY A 81 2.09 2.13 19.04
CA GLY A 81 1.75 0.83 19.61
C GLY A 81 1.37 0.91 21.07
N ARG A 82 2.15 1.63 21.88
CA ARG A 82 1.82 1.90 23.30
C ARG A 82 0.50 2.65 23.47
N ARG A 83 0.23 3.67 22.65
CA ARG A 83 -1.04 4.41 22.66
C ARG A 83 -2.24 3.52 22.36
N LEU A 84 -2.08 2.56 21.46
CA LEU A 84 -3.15 1.64 21.05
C LEU A 84 -3.21 0.35 21.88
N GLY A 85 -2.21 0.08 22.71
CA GLY A 85 -2.07 -1.21 23.40
C GLY A 85 -1.80 -2.38 22.45
N LEU A 86 -1.12 -2.13 21.32
CA LEU A 86 -0.86 -3.10 20.26
C LEU A 86 0.64 -3.22 19.96
N ASP A 87 1.07 -4.43 19.60
CA ASP A 87 2.40 -4.63 19.01
C ASP A 87 2.34 -4.28 17.52
N LEU A 88 3.03 -3.20 17.14
CA LEU A 88 3.11 -2.71 15.77
C LEU A 88 4.49 -2.96 15.13
N SER A 89 5.39 -3.70 15.80
CA SER A 89 6.77 -3.93 15.33
C SER A 89 6.85 -4.51 13.92
N GLY A 90 5.84 -5.30 13.52
CA GLY A 90 5.73 -5.88 12.18
C GLY A 90 5.45 -4.87 11.06
N LEU A 91 4.83 -3.72 11.36
CA LEU A 91 4.42 -2.74 10.35
C LEU A 91 5.61 -2.10 9.64
N ALA A 92 6.74 -1.95 10.33
CA ALA A 92 7.97 -1.45 9.74
C ALA A 92 8.53 -2.34 8.62
N LYS A 93 8.02 -3.57 8.44
CA LYS A 93 8.41 -4.44 7.30
C LYS A 93 7.45 -4.35 6.14
N THR A 94 6.19 -4.02 6.39
CA THR A 94 5.09 -4.08 5.40
C THR A 94 4.67 -2.71 4.89
N SER A 95 5.03 -1.63 5.58
CA SER A 95 4.59 -0.26 5.28
C SER A 95 5.73 0.64 4.76
N CYS A 96 6.83 0.03 4.29
CA CYS A 96 7.99 0.74 3.77
C CYS A 96 7.89 1.15 2.30
N ASP A 97 6.87 0.72 1.57
CA ASP A 97 6.71 1.10 0.16
C ASP A 97 5.31 1.69 -0.02
N TYR A 98 5.25 2.89 -0.62
CA TYR A 98 4.02 3.55 -1.00
C TYR A 98 3.86 3.51 -2.52
N TYR A 99 2.81 2.84 -2.98
CA TYR A 99 2.57 2.66 -4.41
C TYR A 99 1.77 3.84 -4.95
N MET A 100 2.40 4.55 -5.88
CA MET A 100 1.81 5.72 -6.52
C MET A 100 1.13 5.33 -7.84
N GLN A 101 0.08 6.03 -8.23
CA GLN A 101 -0.52 5.83 -9.56
C GLN A 101 0.46 6.27 -10.65
N GLU A 102 0.44 5.58 -11.80
CA GLU A 102 1.43 5.76 -12.87
C GLU A 102 1.50 7.20 -13.40
N ASN A 103 0.36 7.90 -13.47
CA ASN A 103 0.31 9.29 -13.88
C ASN A 103 1.12 10.20 -12.94
N TYR A 104 1.00 10.03 -11.62
CA TYR A 104 1.79 10.81 -10.66
C TYR A 104 3.26 10.38 -10.64
N ALA A 105 3.53 9.08 -10.81
CA ALA A 105 4.89 8.58 -10.91
C ALA A 105 5.67 9.24 -12.05
N ARG A 106 5.04 9.43 -13.22
CA ARG A 106 5.66 10.13 -14.36
C ARG A 106 5.95 11.61 -14.08
N GLU A 107 5.15 12.26 -13.26
CA GLU A 107 5.37 13.64 -12.86
C GLU A 107 6.53 13.74 -11.85
N VAL A 108 6.63 12.78 -10.94
CA VAL A 108 7.76 12.67 -10.00
C VAL A 108 9.09 12.49 -10.73
N ASP A 109 9.12 11.81 -11.88
CA ASP A 109 10.34 11.66 -12.71
C ASP A 109 10.95 13.00 -13.16
N LYS A 110 10.15 14.07 -13.16
CA LYS A 110 10.61 15.42 -13.49
C LYS A 110 11.29 16.10 -12.30
N ILE A 111 11.06 15.61 -11.08
CA ILE A 111 11.69 16.15 -9.87
C ILE A 111 13.13 15.65 -9.77
N ASN A 112 14.01 16.56 -9.35
CA ASN A 112 15.35 16.20 -8.95
C ASN A 112 15.32 15.30 -7.69
N TRP A 113 16.07 14.20 -7.69
CA TRP A 113 16.07 13.22 -6.60
C TRP A 113 16.43 13.80 -5.22
N GLN A 114 17.26 14.86 -5.16
CA GLN A 114 17.58 15.55 -3.90
C GLN A 114 16.36 16.26 -3.34
N ASP A 115 15.58 16.95 -4.17
CA ASP A 115 14.35 17.64 -3.74
C ASP A 115 13.30 16.63 -3.27
N PHE A 116 13.19 15.49 -3.96
CA PHE A 116 12.30 14.40 -3.56
C PHE A 116 12.70 13.78 -2.21
N ASN A 117 13.99 13.52 -2.01
CA ASN A 117 14.48 12.96 -0.74
C ASN A 117 14.39 13.95 0.43
N ASN A 118 14.30 15.25 0.15
CA ASN A 118 14.10 16.31 1.14
C ASN A 118 12.62 16.45 1.57
N LEU A 119 11.70 15.75 0.91
CA LEU A 119 10.30 15.70 1.34
C LEU A 119 10.24 15.14 2.77
N LYS A 120 9.33 15.71 3.57
CA LYS A 120 9.03 15.27 4.94
C LYS A 120 7.66 14.60 4.96
N PRO A 121 7.55 13.36 4.46
CA PRO A 121 6.26 12.69 4.38
C PRO A 121 5.76 12.23 5.75
N VAL A 122 4.44 12.19 5.87
CA VAL A 122 3.70 11.60 6.99
C VAL A 122 2.81 10.51 6.41
N LEU A 123 3.09 9.26 6.79
CA LEU A 123 2.29 8.11 6.40
C LEU A 123 1.13 7.95 7.37
N GLU A 124 -0.09 7.96 6.85
CA GLU A 124 -1.29 7.70 7.62
C GLU A 124 -1.76 6.26 7.41
N LEU A 125 -1.98 5.53 8.50
CA LEU A 125 -2.36 4.11 8.48
C LEU A 125 -3.67 3.91 9.24
N TYR A 126 -4.55 3.08 8.67
CA TYR A 126 -5.63 2.44 9.42
C TYR A 126 -5.07 1.21 10.11
N VAL A 127 -5.18 1.12 11.44
CA VAL A 127 -4.73 -0.05 12.21
C VAL A 127 -5.92 -0.69 12.90
N ASP A 128 -6.11 -1.99 12.71
CA ASP A 128 -7.16 -2.72 13.42
C ASP A 128 -6.70 -3.21 14.80
N GLN A 129 -7.62 -3.78 15.57
CA GLN A 129 -7.34 -4.31 16.92
C GLN A 129 -6.38 -5.51 16.93
N LYS A 130 -6.03 -6.07 15.75
CA LYS A 130 -5.08 -7.18 15.61
C LYS A 130 -3.70 -6.68 15.19
N GLY A 131 -3.48 -5.36 15.14
CA GLY A 131 -2.22 -4.76 14.70
C GLY A 131 -2.00 -4.84 13.18
N ARG A 132 -3.01 -5.23 12.40
CA ARG A 132 -2.94 -5.23 10.95
C ARG A 132 -3.20 -3.81 10.46
N ALA A 133 -2.49 -3.39 9.42
CA ALA A 133 -2.66 -2.06 8.87
C ALA A 133 -2.87 -2.04 7.36
N ILE A 134 -3.56 -1.01 6.89
CA ILE A 134 -3.60 -0.61 5.49
C ILE A 134 -3.21 0.87 5.39
N GLN A 135 -2.55 1.23 4.30
CA GLN A 135 -2.19 2.62 4.03
C GLN A 135 -3.44 3.41 3.69
N LYS A 136 -3.62 4.56 4.35
CA LYS A 136 -4.72 5.49 4.09
C LYS A 136 -4.28 6.57 3.11
N ALA A 137 -3.18 7.26 3.43
CA ALA A 137 -2.65 8.36 2.65
C ALA A 137 -1.16 8.58 2.95
N LEU A 138 -0.44 9.16 2.00
CA LEU A 138 0.89 9.72 2.21
C LEU A 138 0.76 11.24 2.09
N MET A 139 1.01 11.95 3.18
CA MET A 139 0.93 13.41 3.22
C MET A 139 2.34 13.99 3.13
N VAL A 140 2.48 15.17 2.53
CA VAL A 140 3.73 15.92 2.45
C VAL A 140 3.55 17.24 3.19
N HIS A 141 4.53 17.58 4.03
CA HIS A 141 4.53 18.87 4.71
C HIS A 141 5.06 19.98 3.79
N THR A 142 4.20 20.95 3.48
CA THR A 142 4.53 22.12 2.65
C THR A 142 4.29 23.40 3.43
N GLY A 143 5.35 23.99 3.97
CA GLY A 143 5.25 25.22 4.77
C GLY A 143 4.52 24.98 6.09
N SER A 144 3.26 25.42 6.18
CA SER A 144 2.39 25.24 7.37
C SER A 144 1.27 24.23 7.17
N GLN A 145 1.18 23.60 6.00
CA GLN A 145 0.10 22.68 5.64
C GLN A 145 0.62 21.30 5.29
N GLU A 146 -0.21 20.28 5.55
CA GLU A 146 0.00 18.93 5.06
C GLU A 146 -1.01 18.64 3.94
N ILE A 147 -0.50 18.32 2.77
CA ILE A 147 -1.33 17.99 1.60
C ILE A 147 -1.02 16.56 1.14
N PRO A 148 -1.98 15.84 0.54
CA PRO A 148 -1.70 14.53 -0.05
C PRO A 148 -0.57 14.62 -1.07
N ILE A 149 0.28 13.60 -1.14
CA ILE A 149 1.42 13.60 -2.07
C ILE A 149 0.97 13.74 -3.53
N GLU A 150 -0.18 13.19 -3.90
CA GLU A 150 -0.76 13.33 -5.22
C GLU A 150 -1.14 14.77 -5.55
N ASP A 151 -1.67 15.50 -4.58
CA ASP A 151 -2.04 16.91 -4.75
C ASP A 151 -0.77 17.78 -4.78
N TYR A 152 0.24 17.47 -3.94
CA TYR A 152 1.55 18.10 -4.03
C TYR A 152 2.16 17.97 -5.42
N ILE A 153 2.14 16.77 -5.98
CA ILE A 153 2.65 16.47 -7.32
C ILE A 153 1.85 17.25 -8.38
N ARG A 154 0.52 17.30 -8.28
CA ARG A 154 -0.34 18.00 -9.25
C ARG A 154 -0.16 19.52 -9.24
N GLU A 155 0.09 20.11 -8.08
CA GLU A 155 0.15 21.58 -7.92
C GLU A 155 1.55 22.16 -8.17
N ARG A 156 2.61 21.36 -7.96
CA ARG A 156 4.00 21.85 -7.97
C ARG A 156 4.83 21.38 -9.17
N LEU A 157 4.33 20.45 -10.00
CA LEU A 157 5.03 19.87 -11.16
C LEU A 157 4.18 19.97 -12.43
#